data_AF-A0A921F8A5-F1
#
_entry.id   AF-A0A921F8A5-F1
#
_cell.length_a   1.000
_cell.length_b   1.000
_cell.length_c   1.000
_cell.angle_alpha   90.00
_cell.angle_beta   90.00
_cell.angle_gamma   90.00
#
_symmetry.space_group_name_H-M   'P 1'
#
loop_
_entity.id
_entity.type
_entity.pdbx_description
1 polymer ?
#
loop_
_entity_poly.entity_id
_entity_poly.type
_entity_poly.pdbx_seq_one_letter_code
_entity_poly.pdbx_strand_id
1 'polypeptide(L)'
;MKKNLLSQCAIVLATVTTMSVVAPAVSADTASDLNDVNTEIAATKKKIADSQKKIDAATELQMEKSQKINDLKVQISKRDGQLKKQAQSAQINNSGSMLKFVTDSDSISDALGRTVTVARVVHANNQTMEQQKNDQEQVEKEQADLTKSVKDEKNENLNLLRMKADLDSKQADLTAKKNKEDATAQENAKAAKEAAQKVKDAKDLETAGREADKAHNAANADAAQKNRDNQNDAVSKDDNSNNNTAKVQVQQVNLSSGQHGHGGGANGYPAGQCTYYVKMMAPWVGGYWGNGQQWASSAAAAGFRVDHTPSAGSVAVYAGGANVGGWTAAPGYGHVALVQSVNGGSVTITQGGTGFSNPMGPNTQTLSAGAAMAYIHP
;
A
#
# COMPACT_ATOMS: atom_id res chain seq x y z
N MET A 1 23.24 7.80 12.70
CA MET A 1 23.53 7.12 11.43
C MET A 1 22.21 6.60 10.87
N LYS A 2 21.61 7.34 9.93
CA LYS A 2 20.35 6.99 9.26
C LYS A 2 20.66 5.95 8.19
N LYS A 3 20.29 4.68 8.42
CA LYS A 3 20.41 3.64 7.38
C LYS A 3 19.11 3.64 6.58
N ASN A 4 19.23 3.92 5.29
CA ASN A 4 18.20 3.77 4.26
C ASN A 4 17.54 2.39 4.37
N LEU A 5 16.26 2.37 4.78
CA LEU A 5 15.43 1.17 4.92
C LEU A 5 14.56 0.89 3.66
N LEU A 6 14.76 1.66 2.58
CA LEU A 6 14.02 1.50 1.32
C LEU A 6 14.62 0.46 0.36
N SER A 7 15.66 -0.28 0.76
CA SER A 7 16.48 -1.09 -0.15
C SER A 7 16.23 -2.60 -0.07
N GLN A 8 15.01 -3.05 0.26
CA GLN A 8 14.66 -4.48 0.26
C GLN A 8 13.27 -4.78 -0.31
N CYS A 9 12.94 -4.27 -1.50
CA CYS A 9 11.90 -4.86 -2.35
C CYS A 9 12.58 -5.80 -3.36
N ALA A 10 12.79 -7.05 -2.96
CA ALA A 10 13.25 -8.09 -3.86
C ALA A 10 12.16 -8.37 -4.91
N ILE A 11 12.45 -8.05 -6.16
CA ILE A 11 11.59 -8.29 -7.31
C ILE A 11 11.57 -9.80 -7.55
N VAL A 12 10.49 -10.47 -7.14
CA VAL A 12 10.24 -11.87 -7.53
C VAL A 12 9.65 -11.84 -8.94
N LEU A 13 10.52 -12.00 -9.95
CA LEU A 13 10.09 -12.32 -11.31
C LEU A 13 9.47 -13.72 -11.30
N ALA A 14 8.17 -13.81 -11.58
CA ALA A 14 7.54 -15.09 -11.91
C ALA A 14 8.11 -15.58 -13.26
N THR A 15 9.01 -16.56 -13.20
CA THR A 15 9.53 -17.27 -14.36
C THR A 15 8.41 -18.11 -14.99
N VAL A 16 8.01 -17.73 -16.20
CA VAL A 16 7.07 -18.51 -17.02
C VAL A 16 7.78 -19.79 -17.48
N THR A 17 7.40 -20.92 -16.91
CA THR A 17 7.87 -22.24 -17.33
C THR A 17 7.28 -22.56 -18.70
N THR A 18 8.11 -22.54 -19.75
CA THR A 18 7.72 -23.02 -21.08
C THR A 18 7.72 -24.54 -21.09
N MET A 19 6.56 -25.18 -21.05
CA MET A 19 6.44 -26.60 -21.39
C MET A 19 6.55 -26.76 -22.90
N SER A 20 7.64 -27.38 -23.36
CA SER A 20 7.77 -27.84 -24.75
C SER A 20 6.93 -29.09 -24.95
N VAL A 21 5.89 -28.97 -25.78
CA VAL A 21 5.26 -30.11 -26.45
C VAL A 21 5.44 -29.89 -27.95
N VAL A 22 5.96 -30.91 -28.63
CA VAL A 22 6.26 -30.89 -30.08
C VAL A 22 4.96 -30.60 -30.85
N ALA A 23 4.91 -29.45 -31.54
CA ALA A 23 3.74 -29.02 -32.30
C ALA A 23 3.78 -29.57 -33.75
N PRO A 24 2.67 -30.13 -34.28
CA PRO A 24 2.50 -30.30 -35.72
C PRO A 24 2.25 -28.95 -36.40
N ALA A 25 2.61 -28.86 -37.69
CA ALA A 25 2.66 -27.62 -38.47
C ALA A 25 1.35 -26.81 -38.45
N VAL A 26 1.44 -25.56 -38.00
CA VAL A 26 0.39 -24.53 -38.12
C VAL A 26 0.49 -23.84 -39.49
N SER A 27 -0.63 -23.35 -40.03
CA SER A 27 -0.65 -22.64 -41.32
C SER A 27 0.15 -21.33 -41.27
N ALA A 28 0.67 -20.88 -42.42
CA ALA A 28 1.54 -19.70 -42.50
C ALA A 28 0.88 -18.39 -42.01
N ASP A 29 -0.43 -18.21 -42.28
CA ASP A 29 -1.21 -17.06 -41.75
C ASP A 29 -1.32 -17.11 -40.23
N THR A 30 -1.61 -18.28 -39.65
CA THR A 30 -1.70 -18.44 -38.20
C THR A 30 -0.34 -18.23 -37.52
N ALA A 31 0.77 -18.53 -38.19
CA ALA A 31 2.12 -18.30 -37.68
C ALA A 31 2.50 -16.81 -37.66
N SER A 32 2.12 -16.03 -38.67
CA SER A 32 2.32 -14.57 -38.71
C SER A 32 1.49 -13.88 -37.63
N ASP A 33 0.20 -14.20 -37.53
CA ASP A 33 -0.72 -13.69 -36.50
C ASP A 33 -0.21 -13.97 -35.08
N LEU A 34 0.38 -15.16 -34.85
CA LEU A 34 0.96 -15.53 -33.56
C LEU A 34 2.17 -14.66 -33.21
N ASN A 35 2.99 -14.32 -34.20
CA ASN A 35 4.20 -13.53 -33.99
C ASN A 35 3.87 -12.06 -33.66
N ASP A 36 2.86 -11.50 -34.34
CA ASP A 36 2.38 -10.15 -34.09
C ASP A 36 1.75 -10.05 -32.69
N VAL A 37 0.87 -10.99 -32.32
CA VAL A 37 0.27 -11.04 -30.97
C VAL A 37 1.34 -11.20 -29.88
N ASN A 38 2.36 -12.03 -30.11
CA ASN A 38 3.47 -12.18 -29.14
C ASN A 38 4.27 -10.88 -28.99
N THR A 39 4.50 -10.15 -30.07
CA THR A 39 5.20 -8.85 -30.05
C THR A 39 4.39 -7.81 -29.26
N GLU A 40 3.07 -7.75 -29.48
CA GLU A 40 2.19 -6.87 -28.71
C GLU A 40 2.14 -7.24 -27.22
N ILE A 41 2.08 -8.53 -26.88
CA ILE A 41 2.14 -9.03 -25.50
C ILE A 41 3.42 -8.56 -24.82
N ALA A 42 4.58 -8.67 -25.50
CA ALA A 42 5.86 -8.21 -24.96
C ALA A 42 5.87 -6.68 -24.74
N ALA A 43 5.35 -5.90 -25.68
CA ALA A 43 5.25 -4.45 -25.57
C ALA A 43 4.32 -4.03 -24.41
N THR A 44 3.16 -4.68 -24.26
CA THR A 44 2.22 -4.42 -23.16
C THR A 44 2.81 -4.78 -21.81
N LYS A 45 3.51 -5.92 -21.69
CA LYS A 45 4.24 -6.30 -20.46
C LYS A 45 5.26 -5.24 -20.05
N LYS A 46 5.99 -4.67 -21.01
CA LYS A 46 6.94 -3.57 -20.74
C LYS A 46 6.22 -2.32 -20.22
N LYS A 47 5.13 -1.90 -20.87
CA LYS A 47 4.33 -0.74 -20.42
C LYS A 47 3.76 -0.95 -19.02
N ILE A 48 3.27 -2.14 -18.71
CA ILE A 48 2.80 -2.51 -17.36
C ILE A 48 3.91 -2.35 -16.33
N ALA A 49 5.12 -2.83 -16.62
CA ALA A 49 6.26 -2.70 -15.73
C ALA A 49 6.67 -1.22 -15.51
N ASP A 50 6.67 -0.41 -16.57
CA ASP A 50 7.00 1.01 -16.49
C ASP A 50 5.93 1.81 -15.72
N SER A 51 4.64 1.53 -15.93
CA SER A 51 3.54 2.12 -15.17
C SER A 51 3.58 1.72 -13.70
N GLN A 52 3.88 0.46 -13.39
CA GLN A 52 4.05 0.01 -12.00
C GLN A 52 5.15 0.80 -11.30
N LYS A 53 6.33 0.97 -11.93
CA LYS A 53 7.42 1.79 -11.39
C LYS A 53 7.02 3.23 -11.12
N LYS A 54 6.22 3.83 -12.03
CA LYS A 54 5.72 5.20 -11.85
C LYS A 54 4.75 5.30 -10.67
N ILE A 55 3.88 4.32 -10.51
CA ILE A 55 2.96 4.24 -9.38
C ILE A 55 3.77 4.12 -8.08
N ASP A 56 4.70 3.17 -8.01
CA ASP A 56 5.53 2.96 -6.81
C ASP A 56 6.29 4.24 -6.40
N ALA A 57 6.89 4.94 -7.36
CA ALA A 57 7.59 6.20 -7.11
C ALA A 57 6.66 7.35 -6.69
N ALA A 58 5.46 7.44 -7.29
CA ALA A 58 4.46 8.44 -6.91
C ALA A 58 3.98 8.19 -5.48
N THR A 59 3.72 6.94 -5.16
CA THR A 59 3.28 6.46 -3.85
C THR A 59 4.32 6.75 -2.76
N GLU A 60 5.61 6.55 -3.03
CA GLU A 60 6.71 6.94 -2.12
C GLU A 60 6.72 8.46 -1.86
N LEU A 61 6.62 9.27 -2.92
CA LEU A 61 6.59 10.73 -2.81
C LEU A 61 5.36 11.22 -2.02
N GLN A 62 4.22 10.55 -2.15
CA GLN A 62 3.02 10.87 -1.37
C GLN A 62 3.21 10.61 0.13
N MET A 63 3.88 9.51 0.51
CA MET A 63 4.24 9.25 1.91
C MET A 63 5.16 10.34 2.46
N GLU A 64 6.21 10.72 1.72
CA GLU A 64 7.15 11.76 2.13
C GLU A 64 6.44 13.10 2.34
N LYS A 65 5.60 13.51 1.39
CA LYS A 65 4.78 14.73 1.51
C LYS A 65 3.83 14.65 2.70
N SER A 66 3.18 13.51 2.93
CA SER A 66 2.27 13.34 4.07
C SER A 66 3.01 13.46 5.42
N GLN A 67 4.18 12.84 5.55
CA GLN A 67 5.03 12.99 6.74
C GLN A 67 5.43 14.44 6.96
N LYS A 68 5.90 15.12 5.91
CA LYS A 68 6.32 16.53 6.00
C LYS A 68 5.18 17.46 6.42
N ILE A 69 3.98 17.26 5.87
CA ILE A 69 2.76 17.99 6.29
C ILE A 69 2.50 17.79 7.79
N ASN A 70 2.66 16.57 8.30
CA ASN A 70 2.43 16.29 9.71
C ASN A 70 3.48 16.91 10.62
N ASP A 71 4.76 16.84 10.24
CA ASP A 71 5.85 17.49 10.97
C ASP A 71 5.65 19.02 11.03
N LEU A 72 5.25 19.63 9.91
CA LEU A 72 4.92 21.05 9.86
C LEU A 72 3.73 21.38 10.76
N LYS A 73 2.64 20.61 10.70
CA LYS A 73 1.48 20.79 11.58
C LYS A 73 1.85 20.73 13.06
N VAL A 74 2.70 19.78 13.47
CA VAL A 74 3.17 19.67 14.86
C VAL A 74 3.99 20.91 15.26
N GLN A 75 4.87 21.40 14.38
CA GLN A 75 5.66 22.61 14.64
C GLN A 75 4.79 23.87 14.72
N ILE A 76 3.78 23.97 13.86
CA ILE A 76 2.78 25.05 13.85
C ILE A 76 2.02 25.05 15.18
N SER A 77 1.53 23.90 15.65
CA SER A 77 0.81 23.79 16.93
C SER A 77 1.69 24.13 18.14
N LYS A 78 2.97 23.71 18.13
CA LYS A 78 3.92 24.07 19.20
C LYS A 78 4.15 25.58 19.25
N ARG A 79 4.39 26.22 18.10
CA ARG A 79 4.57 27.67 18.01
C ARG A 79 3.30 28.43 18.37
N ASP A 80 2.13 27.96 17.96
CA ASP A 80 0.85 28.56 18.35
C ASP A 80 0.67 28.59 19.87
N GLY A 81 0.99 27.47 20.54
CA GLY A 81 0.98 27.39 22.00
C GLY A 81 1.98 28.35 22.67
N GLN A 82 3.16 28.55 22.08
CA GLN A 82 4.16 29.52 22.58
C GLN A 82 3.70 30.96 22.37
N LEU A 83 3.22 31.30 21.17
CA LEU A 83 2.68 32.62 20.83
C LEU A 83 1.49 32.98 21.73
N LYS A 84 0.60 32.02 22.02
CA LYS A 84 -0.52 32.22 22.94
C LYS A 84 -0.05 32.51 24.37
N LYS A 85 0.94 31.79 24.88
CA LYS A 85 1.54 32.05 26.21
C LYS A 85 2.22 33.41 26.26
N GLN A 86 2.93 33.80 25.20
CA GLN A 86 3.57 35.11 25.08
C GLN A 86 2.53 36.24 25.01
N ALA A 87 1.48 36.08 24.21
CA ALA A 87 0.38 37.04 24.11
C ALA A 87 -0.35 37.20 25.45
N GLN A 88 -0.67 36.09 26.13
CA GLN A 88 -1.26 36.13 27.47
C GLN A 88 -0.32 36.79 28.48
N SER A 89 0.98 36.48 28.45
CA SER A 89 1.97 37.13 29.33
C SER A 89 2.06 38.63 29.05
N ALA A 90 2.01 39.06 27.78
CA ALA A 90 1.99 40.47 27.41
C ALA A 90 0.67 41.18 27.77
N GLN A 91 -0.46 40.45 27.79
CA GLN A 91 -1.76 40.98 28.23
C GLN A 91 -1.86 41.09 29.76
N ILE A 92 -1.39 40.07 30.50
CA ILE A 92 -1.35 40.04 31.97
C ILE A 92 -0.33 41.06 32.49
N ASN A 93 0.83 41.14 31.82
CA ASN A 93 1.81 42.21 31.99
C ASN A 93 1.47 43.36 31.02
N ASN A 94 0.23 43.88 31.13
CA ASN A 94 -0.38 44.94 30.31
C ASN A 94 0.65 45.91 29.72
N SER A 95 0.51 46.45 28.50
CA SER A 95 1.52 47.31 27.85
C SER A 95 2.14 48.41 28.73
N GLY A 96 1.40 48.87 29.75
CA GLY A 96 1.91 49.72 30.84
C GLY A 96 3.05 49.12 31.68
N SER A 97 3.17 47.81 31.88
CA SER A 97 4.27 47.16 32.60
C SER A 97 5.52 46.93 31.75
N MET A 98 5.42 46.79 30.42
CA MET A 98 6.59 46.85 29.52
C MET A 98 7.13 48.28 29.43
N LEU A 99 6.23 49.27 29.37
CA LEU A 99 6.60 50.68 29.47
C LEU A 99 7.18 50.96 30.87
N LYS A 100 6.55 50.46 31.94
CA LYS A 100 7.02 50.55 33.33
C LYS A 100 8.36 49.83 33.55
N PHE A 101 8.60 48.70 32.88
CA PHE A 101 9.89 48.00 32.94
C PHE A 101 11.02 48.88 32.37
N VAL A 102 10.75 49.60 31.28
CA VAL A 102 11.71 50.55 30.71
C VAL A 102 11.80 51.83 31.58
N THR A 103 10.70 52.32 32.15
CA THR A 103 10.69 53.56 32.96
C THR A 103 11.13 53.39 34.42
N ASP A 104 10.97 52.22 35.03
CA ASP A 104 11.50 51.85 36.37
C ASP A 104 12.98 51.41 36.29
N SER A 105 13.75 52.05 35.41
CA SER A 105 15.17 51.79 35.23
C SER A 105 16.01 52.60 36.22
N ASP A 106 17.06 51.99 36.78
CA ASP A 106 17.90 52.63 37.82
C ASP A 106 18.85 53.70 37.25
N SER A 107 19.04 53.71 35.93
CA SER A 107 19.86 54.67 35.19
C SER A 107 19.48 54.70 33.71
N ILE A 108 19.91 55.73 32.97
CA ILE A 108 19.74 55.83 31.51
C ILE A 108 20.36 54.62 30.79
N SER A 109 21.49 54.10 31.28
CA SER A 109 22.14 52.91 30.73
C SER A 109 21.31 51.63 30.94
N ASP A 110 20.67 51.48 32.10
CA ASP A 110 19.74 50.38 32.39
C ASP A 110 18.47 50.47 31.52
N ALA A 111 17.91 51.68 31.35
CA ALA A 111 16.77 51.94 30.47
C ALA A 111 17.01 51.50 29.02
N LEU A 112 18.21 51.78 28.49
CA LEU A 112 18.63 51.38 27.14
C LEU A 112 18.77 49.85 27.02
N GLY A 113 19.36 49.19 28.03
CA GLY A 113 19.46 47.73 28.06
C GLY A 113 18.09 47.03 28.09
N ARG A 114 17.16 47.58 28.88
CA ARG A 114 15.77 47.11 28.96
C ARG A 114 15.01 47.35 27.64
N THR A 115 15.20 48.49 26.99
CA THR A 115 14.63 48.80 25.67
C THR A 115 15.11 47.84 24.58
N VAL A 116 16.41 47.55 24.53
CA VAL A 116 16.98 46.55 23.60
C VAL A 116 16.41 45.16 23.86
N THR A 117 16.19 44.81 25.12
CA THR A 117 15.58 43.51 25.51
C THR A 117 14.14 43.41 25.02
N VAL A 118 13.33 44.45 25.22
CA VAL A 118 11.95 44.51 24.69
C VAL A 118 11.94 44.43 23.16
N ALA A 119 12.83 45.18 22.49
CA ALA A 119 12.96 45.15 21.03
C ALA A 119 13.33 43.75 20.50
N ARG A 120 14.25 43.03 21.18
CA ARG A 120 14.58 41.63 20.83
C ARG A 120 13.39 40.70 21.00
N VAL A 121 12.59 40.84 22.06
CA VAL A 121 11.39 40.02 22.28
C VAL A 121 10.34 40.29 21.20
N VAL A 122 10.07 41.55 20.86
CA VAL A 122 9.15 41.91 19.78
C VAL A 122 9.64 41.40 18.42
N HIS A 123 10.94 41.55 18.14
CA HIS A 123 11.55 41.04 16.91
C HIS A 123 11.45 39.52 16.80
N ALA A 124 11.77 38.79 17.88
CA ALA A 124 11.65 37.33 17.92
C ALA A 124 10.20 36.86 17.76
N ASN A 125 9.22 37.57 18.32
CA ASN A 125 7.81 37.27 18.14
C ASN A 125 7.35 37.51 16.68
N ASN A 126 7.78 38.63 16.07
CA ASN A 126 7.48 38.91 14.66
C ASN A 126 8.10 37.86 13.73
N GLN A 127 9.36 37.49 13.95
CA GLN A 127 10.02 36.42 13.19
C GLN A 127 9.30 35.06 13.36
N THR A 128 8.83 34.76 14.57
CA THR A 128 8.06 33.53 14.84
C THR A 128 6.72 33.53 14.10
N MET A 129 6.02 34.67 14.05
CA MET A 129 4.77 34.81 13.28
C MET A 129 5.01 34.70 11.77
N GLU A 130 6.10 35.26 11.25
CA GLU A 130 6.46 35.14 9.84
C GLU A 130 6.78 33.69 9.47
N GLN A 131 7.57 32.99 10.29
CA GLN A 131 7.82 31.56 10.11
C GLN A 131 6.53 30.74 10.22
N GLN A 132 5.59 31.12 11.10
CA GLN A 132 4.28 30.46 11.22
C GLN A 132 3.47 30.60 9.94
N LYS A 133 3.46 31.79 9.34
CA LYS A 133 2.81 32.06 8.07
C LYS A 133 3.43 31.24 6.93
N ASN A 134 4.75 31.23 6.82
CA ASN A 134 5.46 30.48 5.78
C ASN A 134 5.20 28.97 5.87
N ASP A 135 5.15 28.41 7.09
CA ASP A 135 4.89 26.98 7.26
C ASP A 135 3.41 26.64 6.99
N GLN A 136 2.46 27.54 7.28
CA GLN A 136 1.06 27.39 6.88
C GLN A 136 0.92 27.37 5.35
N GLU A 137 1.54 28.32 4.65
CA GLU A 137 1.57 28.36 3.18
C GLU A 137 2.22 27.09 2.59
N GLN A 138 3.28 26.58 3.21
CA GLN A 138 3.91 25.33 2.79
C GLN A 138 2.98 24.12 2.99
N VAL A 139 2.25 24.05 4.10
CA VAL A 139 1.26 22.99 4.34
C VAL A 139 0.16 23.01 3.28
N GLU A 140 -0.36 24.19 2.93
CA GLU A 140 -1.40 24.32 1.89
C GLU A 140 -0.90 23.85 0.53
N LYS A 141 0.31 24.28 0.14
CA LYS A 141 0.93 23.87 -1.12
C LYS A 141 1.16 22.36 -1.16
N GLU A 142 1.70 21.78 -0.09
CA GLU A 142 1.97 20.34 -0.04
C GLU A 142 0.68 19.51 -0.02
N GLN A 143 -0.39 20.00 0.61
CA GLN A 143 -1.71 19.36 0.56
C GLN A 143 -2.32 19.39 -0.85
N ALA A 144 -2.18 20.51 -1.57
CA ALA A 144 -2.63 20.63 -2.95
C ALA A 144 -1.85 19.67 -3.88
N ASP A 145 -0.52 19.64 -3.75
CA ASP A 145 0.35 18.71 -4.49
C ASP A 145 0.01 17.25 -4.19
N LEU A 146 -0.18 16.91 -2.91
CA LEU A 146 -0.53 15.56 -2.48
C LEU A 146 -1.89 15.14 -3.06
N THR A 147 -2.90 16.02 -3.01
CA THR A 147 -4.23 15.77 -3.58
C THR A 147 -4.16 15.55 -5.09
N LYS A 148 -3.33 16.34 -5.80
CA LYS A 148 -3.11 16.17 -7.23
C LYS A 148 -2.41 14.84 -7.54
N SER A 149 -1.34 14.53 -6.81
CA SER A 149 -0.59 13.28 -6.98
C SER A 149 -1.46 12.04 -6.75
N VAL A 150 -2.32 12.04 -5.73
CA VAL A 150 -3.28 10.95 -5.46
C VAL A 150 -4.26 10.78 -6.63
N LYS A 151 -4.73 11.88 -7.22
CA LYS A 151 -5.63 11.83 -8.39
C LYS A 151 -4.93 11.27 -9.62
N ASP A 152 -3.70 11.72 -9.88
CA ASP A 152 -2.89 11.25 -11.00
C ASP A 152 -2.56 9.76 -10.84
N GLU A 153 -2.21 9.31 -9.63
CA GLU A 153 -1.98 7.90 -9.32
C GLU A 153 -3.24 7.05 -9.51
N LYS A 154 -4.42 7.54 -9.10
CA LYS A 154 -5.69 6.84 -9.36
C LYS A 154 -5.90 6.58 -10.85
N ASN A 155 -5.64 7.58 -11.69
CA ASN A 155 -5.79 7.44 -13.14
C ASN A 155 -4.78 6.46 -13.73
N GLU A 156 -3.54 6.50 -13.24
CA GLU A 156 -2.49 5.57 -13.66
C GLU A 156 -2.80 4.12 -13.22
N ASN A 157 -3.31 3.92 -12.01
CA ASN A 157 -3.77 2.60 -11.53
C ASN A 157 -4.94 2.06 -12.38
N LEU A 158 -5.91 2.91 -12.77
CA LEU A 158 -6.97 2.51 -13.70
C LEU A 158 -6.40 2.09 -15.06
N ASN A 159 -5.43 2.85 -15.59
CA ASN A 159 -4.77 2.51 -16.85
C ASN A 159 -3.99 1.18 -16.72
N LEU A 160 -3.30 0.98 -15.61
CA LEU A 160 -2.57 -0.26 -15.31
C LEU A 160 -3.51 -1.47 -15.30
N LEU A 161 -4.70 -1.36 -14.69
CA LEU A 161 -5.71 -2.43 -14.71
C LEU A 161 -6.23 -2.72 -16.11
N ARG A 162 -6.51 -1.66 -16.89
CA ARG A 162 -6.92 -1.83 -18.28
C ARG A 162 -5.85 -2.55 -19.10
N MET A 163 -4.58 -2.20 -18.92
CA MET A 163 -3.46 -2.88 -19.59
C MET A 163 -3.32 -4.34 -19.14
N LYS A 164 -3.51 -4.63 -17.84
CA LYS A 164 -3.46 -6.01 -17.31
C LYS A 164 -4.61 -6.86 -17.86
N ALA A 165 -5.84 -6.35 -17.83
CA ALA A 165 -7.00 -7.08 -18.35
C ALA A 165 -6.92 -7.28 -19.88
N ASP A 166 -6.40 -6.30 -20.62
CA ASP A 166 -6.14 -6.43 -22.06
C ASP A 166 -5.05 -7.48 -22.34
N LEU A 167 -4.01 -7.55 -21.52
CA LEU A 167 -2.98 -8.58 -21.58
C LEU A 167 -3.56 -9.98 -21.32
N ASP A 168 -4.36 -10.14 -20.26
CA ASP A 168 -5.02 -11.41 -19.92
C ASP A 168 -5.95 -11.86 -21.06
N SER A 169 -6.73 -10.93 -21.63
CA SER A 169 -7.57 -11.21 -22.80
C SER A 169 -6.76 -11.67 -24.01
N LYS A 170 -5.62 -11.03 -24.31
CA LYS A 170 -4.74 -11.44 -25.42
C LYS A 170 -4.10 -12.80 -25.16
N GLN A 171 -3.75 -13.10 -23.91
CA GLN A 171 -3.18 -14.37 -23.51
C GLN A 171 -4.20 -15.52 -23.63
N ALA A 172 -5.46 -15.26 -23.28
CA ALA A 172 -6.56 -16.21 -23.46
C ALA A 172 -6.83 -16.49 -24.95
N ASP A 173 -6.88 -15.46 -25.79
CA ASP A 173 -6.99 -15.60 -27.25
C ASP A 173 -5.84 -16.43 -27.84
N LEU A 174 -4.60 -16.16 -27.40
CA LEU A 174 -3.42 -16.91 -27.83
C LEU A 174 -3.54 -18.39 -27.46
N THR A 175 -4.08 -18.68 -26.28
CA THR A 175 -4.29 -20.05 -25.78
C THR A 175 -5.36 -20.78 -26.62
N ALA A 176 -6.49 -20.11 -26.89
CA ALA A 176 -7.52 -20.64 -27.77
C ALA A 176 -6.99 -20.95 -29.19
N LYS A 177 -6.21 -20.03 -29.78
CA LYS A 177 -5.56 -20.25 -31.09
C LYS A 177 -4.59 -21.44 -31.05
N LYS A 178 -3.80 -21.60 -29.99
CA LYS A 178 -2.85 -22.72 -29.84
C LYS A 178 -3.54 -24.06 -29.69
N ASN A 179 -4.70 -24.11 -29.03
CA ASN A 179 -5.46 -25.33 -28.83
C ASN A 179 -6.39 -25.68 -29.99
N LYS A 180 -6.20 -25.05 -31.17
CA LYS A 180 -7.07 -25.24 -32.35
C LYS A 180 -8.53 -24.93 -32.05
N GLU A 181 -8.78 -23.88 -31.28
CA GLU A 181 -10.13 -23.38 -31.03
C GLU A 181 -11.05 -24.37 -30.32
N ASP A 182 -10.51 -25.12 -29.34
CA ASP A 182 -11.33 -25.94 -28.48
C ASP A 182 -12.41 -25.09 -27.76
N ALA A 183 -13.58 -25.68 -27.54
CA ALA A 183 -14.75 -24.96 -27.03
C ALA A 183 -14.51 -24.32 -25.65
N THR A 184 -13.71 -24.96 -24.80
CA THR A 184 -13.40 -24.46 -23.45
C THR A 184 -12.45 -23.27 -23.50
N ALA A 185 -11.37 -23.33 -24.30
CA ALA A 185 -10.47 -22.20 -24.46
C ALA A 185 -11.14 -21.01 -25.16
N GLN A 186 -12.07 -21.25 -26.10
CA GLN A 186 -12.89 -20.20 -26.70
C GLN A 186 -13.83 -19.54 -25.68
N GLU A 187 -14.48 -20.32 -24.81
CA GLU A 187 -15.33 -19.79 -23.75
C GLU A 187 -14.54 -18.94 -22.74
N ASN A 188 -13.37 -19.44 -22.33
CA ASN A 188 -12.43 -18.72 -21.46
C ASN A 188 -11.95 -17.41 -22.10
N ALA A 189 -11.58 -17.43 -23.38
CA ALA A 189 -11.17 -16.24 -24.11
C ALA A 189 -12.30 -15.20 -24.23
N LYS A 190 -13.53 -15.66 -24.47
CA LYS A 190 -14.72 -14.79 -24.49
C LYS A 190 -14.98 -14.16 -23.12
N ALA A 191 -14.95 -14.96 -22.05
CA ALA A 191 -15.13 -14.47 -20.68
C ALA A 191 -14.05 -13.45 -20.29
N ALA A 192 -12.78 -13.70 -20.65
CA ALA A 192 -11.68 -12.77 -20.42
C ALA A 192 -11.87 -11.44 -21.18
N LYS A 193 -12.33 -11.49 -22.43
CA LYS A 193 -12.65 -10.30 -23.23
C LYS A 193 -13.79 -9.46 -22.64
N GLU A 194 -14.88 -10.11 -22.26
CA GLU A 194 -16.03 -9.43 -21.66
C GLU A 194 -15.66 -8.74 -20.35
N ALA A 195 -14.88 -9.42 -19.50
CA ALA A 195 -14.36 -8.84 -18.27
C ALA A 195 -13.40 -7.68 -18.55
N ALA A 196 -12.46 -7.81 -19.49
CA ALA A 196 -11.55 -6.74 -19.88
C ALA A 196 -12.27 -5.50 -20.43
N GLN A 197 -13.38 -5.68 -21.16
CA GLN A 197 -14.21 -4.57 -21.60
C GLN A 197 -14.85 -3.84 -20.41
N LYS A 198 -15.36 -4.57 -19.41
CA LYS A 198 -15.89 -3.95 -18.19
C LYS A 198 -14.83 -3.18 -17.39
N VAL A 199 -13.56 -3.59 -17.43
CA VAL A 199 -12.44 -2.81 -16.87
C VAL A 199 -12.24 -1.48 -17.61
N LYS A 200 -12.40 -1.47 -18.95
CA LYS A 200 -12.32 -0.25 -19.76
C LYS A 200 -13.44 0.74 -19.40
N ASP A 201 -14.64 0.23 -19.16
CA ASP A 201 -15.83 1.02 -18.84
C ASP A 201 -15.89 1.49 -17.36
N ALA A 202 -15.11 0.83 -16.48
CA ALA A 202 -15.05 1.18 -15.07
C ALA A 202 -14.43 2.58 -14.82
N LYS A 203 -15.05 3.32 -13.89
CA LYS A 203 -14.64 4.68 -13.48
C LYS A 203 -13.94 4.72 -12.12
N ASP A 204 -14.12 3.69 -11.32
CA ASP A 204 -13.53 3.51 -10.01
C ASP A 204 -12.60 2.29 -9.99
N LEU A 205 -11.62 2.34 -9.10
CA LEU A 205 -10.60 1.31 -8.98
C LEU A 205 -11.18 -0.03 -8.51
N GLU A 206 -12.21 -0.01 -7.68
CA GLU A 206 -12.81 -1.21 -7.11
C GLU A 206 -13.50 -2.05 -8.18
N THR A 207 -14.36 -1.43 -9.00
CA THR A 207 -15.01 -2.09 -10.13
C THR A 207 -13.99 -2.51 -11.18
N ALA A 208 -13.06 -1.64 -11.55
CA ALA A 208 -12.00 -1.96 -12.50
C ALA A 208 -11.17 -3.17 -12.04
N GLY A 209 -10.89 -3.25 -10.74
CA GLY A 209 -10.15 -4.35 -10.15
C GLY A 209 -10.87 -5.68 -10.13
N ARG A 210 -12.11 -5.69 -9.64
CA ARG A 210 -12.94 -6.90 -9.63
C ARG A 210 -13.12 -7.48 -11.04
N GLU A 211 -13.30 -6.63 -12.04
CA GLU A 211 -13.41 -7.07 -13.43
C GLU A 211 -12.04 -7.48 -14.01
N ALA A 212 -10.93 -6.88 -13.58
CA ALA A 212 -9.59 -7.32 -13.97
C ALA A 212 -9.28 -8.71 -13.38
N ASP A 213 -9.66 -8.98 -12.14
CA ASP A 213 -9.51 -10.30 -11.51
C ASP A 213 -10.35 -11.35 -12.24
N LYS A 214 -11.57 -11.01 -12.68
CA LYS A 214 -12.38 -11.90 -13.54
C LYS A 214 -11.70 -12.18 -14.87
N ALA A 215 -11.11 -11.17 -15.51
CA ALA A 215 -10.39 -11.34 -16.76
C ALA A 215 -9.18 -12.29 -16.58
N HIS A 216 -8.43 -12.10 -15.49
CA HIS A 216 -7.29 -12.94 -15.13
C HIS A 216 -7.70 -14.38 -14.85
N ASN A 217 -8.74 -14.59 -14.03
CA ASN A 217 -9.24 -15.91 -13.68
C ASN A 217 -9.76 -16.66 -14.91
N ALA A 218 -10.48 -15.98 -15.81
CA ALA A 218 -10.94 -16.57 -17.06
C ALA A 218 -9.77 -16.96 -17.97
N ALA A 219 -8.75 -16.10 -18.09
CA ALA A 219 -7.56 -16.39 -18.89
C ALA A 219 -6.74 -17.59 -18.36
N ASN A 220 -6.82 -17.87 -17.06
CA ASN A 220 -6.05 -18.93 -16.39
C ASN A 220 -6.88 -20.14 -15.94
N ALA A 221 -8.16 -20.22 -16.31
CA ALA A 221 -9.06 -21.29 -15.88
C ALA A 221 -8.55 -22.70 -16.24
N ASP A 222 -7.93 -22.85 -17.42
CA ASP A 222 -7.39 -24.13 -17.88
C ASP A 222 -6.18 -24.62 -17.05
N ALA A 223 -5.39 -23.69 -16.49
CA ALA A 223 -4.27 -24.03 -15.60
C ALA A 223 -4.77 -24.41 -14.19
N ALA A 224 -5.83 -23.75 -13.72
CA ALA A 224 -6.46 -24.06 -12.43
C ALA A 224 -7.16 -25.43 -12.43
N GLN A 225 -7.74 -25.84 -13.56
CA GLN A 225 -8.37 -27.16 -13.71
C GLN A 225 -7.32 -28.29 -13.70
N LYS A 226 -6.21 -28.14 -14.43
CA LYS A 226 -5.07 -29.09 -14.42
C LYS A 226 -4.43 -29.27 -13.04
N ASN A 227 -4.40 -28.22 -12.21
CA ASN A 227 -3.88 -28.32 -10.84
C ASN A 227 -4.85 -29.03 -9.88
N ARG A 228 -6.17 -28.92 -10.09
CA ARG A 228 -7.17 -29.68 -9.31
C ARG A 228 -7.16 -31.16 -9.66
N ASP A 229 -6.99 -31.48 -10.95
CA ASP A 229 -6.89 -32.88 -11.40
C ASP A 229 -5.61 -33.55 -10.86
N ASN A 230 -4.47 -32.84 -10.83
CA ASN A 230 -3.23 -33.33 -10.21
C ASN A 230 -3.29 -33.45 -8.68
N GLN A 231 -4.07 -32.61 -7.98
CA GLN A 231 -4.25 -32.72 -6.53
C GLN A 231 -5.15 -33.91 -6.14
N ASN A 232 -6.14 -34.25 -6.97
CA ASN A 232 -6.98 -35.43 -6.73
C ASN A 232 -6.23 -36.76 -6.97
N ASP A 233 -5.25 -36.77 -7.87
CA ASP A 233 -4.36 -37.94 -8.07
C ASP A 233 -3.33 -38.12 -6.93
N ALA A 234 -2.96 -37.04 -6.23
CA ALA A 234 -2.06 -37.10 -5.07
C ALA A 234 -2.74 -37.58 -3.78
N VAL A 235 -4.07 -37.48 -3.66
CA VAL A 235 -4.84 -37.96 -2.50
C VAL A 235 -5.12 -39.48 -2.55
N SER A 236 -4.84 -40.14 -3.68
CA SER A 236 -5.00 -41.61 -3.80
C SER A 236 -3.71 -42.41 -3.57
N LYS A 237 -2.59 -41.77 -3.26
CA LYS A 237 -1.30 -42.43 -2.95
C LYS A 237 -0.54 -41.68 -1.86
N ASP A 238 -0.91 -41.90 -0.61
CA ASP A 238 0.07 -42.16 0.46
C ASP A 238 -0.66 -42.62 1.73
N ASP A 239 -0.77 -43.93 1.84
CA ASP A 239 -0.76 -44.62 3.11
C ASP A 239 0.67 -44.54 3.70
N ASN A 240 0.73 -44.46 5.03
CA ASN A 240 1.86 -44.85 5.90
C ASN A 240 2.80 -43.76 6.47
N SER A 241 2.37 -43.22 7.63
CA SER A 241 3.01 -43.39 8.96
C SER A 241 4.33 -42.66 9.34
N ASN A 242 4.15 -41.89 10.42
CA ASN A 242 4.96 -41.77 11.65
C ASN A 242 6.19 -40.83 11.77
N ASN A 243 5.92 -39.77 12.55
CA ASN A 243 6.51 -39.42 13.86
C ASN A 243 7.88 -38.73 14.02
N ASN A 244 7.76 -37.54 14.63
CA ASN A 244 8.52 -37.00 15.76
C ASN A 244 9.91 -36.38 15.54
N THR A 245 10.08 -35.09 15.83
CA THR A 245 10.59 -34.55 17.12
C THR A 245 11.17 -33.14 16.91
N ALA A 246 10.85 -32.22 17.83
CA ALA A 246 11.25 -30.82 17.84
C ALA A 246 12.77 -30.56 17.88
N LYS A 247 13.23 -29.53 17.16
CA LYS A 247 14.39 -28.71 17.55
C LYS A 247 14.29 -27.29 16.97
N VAL A 248 14.26 -26.32 17.88
CA VAL A 248 14.38 -24.88 17.62
C VAL A 248 15.77 -24.58 17.04
N GLN A 249 15.82 -23.96 15.86
CA GLN A 249 16.98 -23.26 15.33
C GLN A 249 16.51 -22.00 14.60
N VAL A 250 17.12 -20.88 15.00
CA VAL A 250 17.03 -19.57 14.35
C VAL A 250 17.63 -19.70 12.95
N GLN A 251 16.82 -19.53 11.91
CA GLN A 251 17.30 -19.60 10.54
C GLN A 251 16.67 -18.50 9.69
N GLN A 252 17.56 -17.63 9.21
CA GLN A 252 17.41 -16.77 8.05
C GLN A 252 16.56 -17.49 6.98
N VAL A 253 15.34 -16.99 6.76
CA VAL A 253 14.37 -17.62 5.88
C VAL A 253 14.87 -17.55 4.44
N ASN A 254 15.43 -18.67 3.98
CA ASN A 254 15.37 -19.04 2.57
C ASN A 254 13.89 -19.18 2.23
N LEU A 255 13.41 -18.32 1.33
CA LEU A 255 12.08 -18.39 0.75
C LEU A 255 11.98 -19.70 -0.04
N SER A 256 11.53 -20.77 0.64
CA SER A 256 11.09 -21.99 0.00
C SER A 256 9.78 -21.72 -0.73
N SER A 257 9.81 -21.96 -2.04
CA SER A 257 8.78 -21.78 -3.05
C SER A 257 7.52 -22.63 -2.85
N GLY A 258 6.79 -22.42 -1.75
CA GLY A 258 5.41 -22.89 -1.61
C GLY A 258 4.47 -21.96 -2.37
N GLN A 259 3.61 -22.53 -3.22
CA GLN A 259 2.44 -21.91 -3.88
C GLN A 259 2.13 -20.46 -3.45
N HIS A 260 2.65 -19.49 -4.21
CA HIS A 260 2.35 -18.08 -3.98
C HIS A 260 0.97 -17.80 -4.58
N GLY A 261 0.02 -17.35 -3.75
CA GLY A 261 -1.26 -16.84 -4.22
C GLY A 261 -1.05 -15.69 -5.21
N HIS A 262 -1.87 -15.62 -6.25
CA HIS A 262 -1.76 -14.59 -7.29
C HIS A 262 -2.31 -13.24 -6.77
N GLY A 263 -1.52 -12.53 -5.95
CA GLY A 263 -1.90 -11.22 -5.38
C GLY A 263 -1.24 -10.00 -6.03
N GLY A 264 -0.35 -10.20 -7.00
CA GLY A 264 0.37 -9.11 -7.68
C GLY A 264 -0.53 -8.21 -8.54
N GLY A 265 -0.89 -7.03 -8.03
CA GLY A 265 -1.87 -6.12 -8.64
C GLY A 265 -1.56 -4.64 -8.46
N ALA A 266 -2.23 -3.77 -9.25
CA ALA A 266 -2.25 -2.31 -9.03
C ALA A 266 -2.83 -2.00 -7.64
N ASN A 267 -2.60 -0.80 -7.09
CA ASN A 267 -3.23 -0.42 -5.83
C ASN A 267 -4.68 0.00 -6.08
N GLY A 268 -5.62 -0.88 -5.73
CA GLY A 268 -7.04 -0.66 -5.91
C GLY A 268 -7.71 0.13 -4.80
N TYR A 269 -7.00 0.39 -3.71
CA TYR A 269 -7.59 0.95 -2.51
C TYR A 269 -7.60 2.48 -2.55
N PRO A 270 -8.54 3.15 -1.86
CA PRO A 270 -8.52 4.61 -1.78
C PRO A 270 -7.36 5.11 -0.93
N ALA A 271 -6.63 6.12 -1.42
CA ALA A 271 -5.53 6.75 -0.69
C ALA A 271 -5.94 7.22 0.71
N GLY A 272 -5.03 7.07 1.68
CA GLY A 272 -5.27 7.40 3.08
C GLY A 272 -6.06 6.36 3.87
N GLN A 273 -6.49 5.25 3.24
CA GLN A 273 -7.10 4.11 3.94
C GLN A 273 -6.04 3.12 4.45
N CYS A 274 -6.40 2.31 5.43
CA CYS A 274 -5.52 1.26 5.96
C CYS A 274 -5.10 0.24 4.90
N THR A 275 -6.04 -0.13 4.04
CA THR A 275 -5.87 -1.04 2.92
C THR A 275 -4.88 -0.52 1.88
N TYR A 276 -4.99 0.76 1.53
CA TYR A 276 -4.04 1.44 0.64
C TYR A 276 -2.63 1.42 1.20
N TYR A 277 -2.49 1.75 2.48
CA TYR A 277 -1.18 1.74 3.14
C TYR A 277 -0.52 0.36 3.12
N VAL A 278 -1.27 -0.68 3.50
CA VAL A 278 -0.71 -2.03 3.54
C VAL A 278 -0.34 -2.51 2.14
N LYS A 279 -1.16 -2.26 1.11
CA LYS A 279 -0.84 -2.64 -0.27
C LYS A 279 0.42 -1.96 -0.81
N MET A 280 0.62 -0.68 -0.45
CA MET A 280 1.82 0.08 -0.78
C MET A 280 3.08 -0.53 -0.14
N MET A 281 3.00 -0.96 1.13
CA MET A 281 4.13 -1.53 1.85
C MET A 281 4.36 -3.02 1.56
N ALA A 282 3.32 -3.73 1.14
CA ALA A 282 3.32 -5.16 0.83
C ALA A 282 2.75 -5.39 -0.58
N PRO A 283 3.55 -5.19 -1.65
CA PRO A 283 3.07 -5.27 -3.04
C PRO A 283 2.49 -6.63 -3.45
N TRP A 284 2.78 -7.69 -2.70
CA TRP A 284 2.24 -9.05 -2.90
C TRP A 284 0.76 -9.17 -2.52
N VAL A 285 0.24 -8.26 -1.69
CA VAL A 285 -1.16 -8.21 -1.28
C VAL A 285 -2.05 -7.95 -2.49
N GLY A 286 -3.22 -8.59 -2.57
CA GLY A 286 -4.18 -8.38 -3.65
C GLY A 286 -4.66 -6.92 -3.75
N GLY A 287 -4.94 -6.47 -4.98
CA GLY A 287 -5.40 -5.10 -5.23
C GLY A 287 -6.82 -4.80 -4.76
N TYR A 288 -7.66 -5.83 -4.54
CA TYR A 288 -9.13 -5.69 -4.43
C TYR A 288 -9.78 -6.62 -3.39
N TRP A 289 -9.13 -6.84 -2.26
CA TRP A 289 -9.66 -7.66 -1.16
C TRP A 289 -10.75 -6.97 -0.33
N GLY A 290 -11.25 -5.80 -0.79
CA GLY A 290 -12.32 -5.06 -0.14
C GLY A 290 -11.88 -4.36 1.14
N ASN A 291 -12.80 -4.29 2.10
CA ASN A 291 -12.58 -3.68 3.42
C ASN A 291 -11.61 -4.50 4.26
N GLY A 292 -10.94 -3.88 5.23
CA GLY A 292 -9.89 -4.52 6.03
C GLY A 292 -10.30 -5.88 6.61
N GLN A 293 -11.48 -6.00 7.22
CA GLN A 293 -11.94 -7.27 7.80
C GLN A 293 -12.21 -8.39 6.77
N GLN A 294 -12.35 -8.06 5.49
CA GLN A 294 -12.60 -9.04 4.43
C GLN A 294 -11.30 -9.66 3.91
N TRP A 295 -10.14 -9.04 4.18
CA TRP A 295 -8.87 -9.43 3.59
C TRP A 295 -8.47 -10.87 3.89
N ALA A 296 -8.72 -11.36 5.12
CA ALA A 296 -8.43 -12.75 5.45
C ALA A 296 -9.19 -13.73 4.54
N SER A 297 -10.49 -13.50 4.32
CA SER A 297 -11.30 -14.34 3.45
C SER A 297 -10.91 -14.23 1.97
N SER A 298 -10.64 -13.01 1.49
CA SER A 298 -10.23 -12.77 0.10
C SER A 298 -8.85 -13.34 -0.20
N ALA A 299 -7.90 -13.25 0.74
CA ALA A 299 -6.57 -13.81 0.62
C ALA A 299 -6.63 -15.34 0.60
N ALA A 300 -7.40 -15.96 1.49
CA ALA A 300 -7.61 -17.40 1.49
C ALA A 300 -8.23 -17.90 0.16
N ALA A 301 -9.23 -17.18 -0.37
CA ALA A 301 -9.82 -17.48 -1.67
C ALA A 301 -8.82 -17.34 -2.83
N ALA A 302 -7.85 -16.43 -2.70
CA ALA A 302 -6.75 -16.25 -3.64
C ALA A 302 -5.57 -17.24 -3.42
N GLY A 303 -5.72 -18.19 -2.49
CA GLY A 303 -4.74 -19.25 -2.23
C GLY A 303 -3.62 -18.87 -1.25
N PHE A 304 -3.69 -17.72 -0.60
CA PHE A 304 -2.72 -17.34 0.42
C PHE A 304 -2.94 -18.10 1.72
N ARG A 305 -1.83 -18.36 2.43
CA ARG A 305 -1.88 -18.89 3.78
C ARG A 305 -2.45 -17.85 4.74
N VAL A 306 -3.53 -18.20 5.43
CA VAL A 306 -4.17 -17.38 6.45
C VAL A 306 -4.30 -18.17 7.74
N ASP A 307 -3.75 -17.66 8.83
CA ASP A 307 -3.77 -18.31 10.14
C ASP A 307 -3.83 -17.30 11.29
N HIS A 308 -3.55 -17.76 12.53
CA HIS A 308 -3.53 -16.93 13.73
C HIS A 308 -2.10 -16.69 14.27
N THR A 309 -1.08 -16.95 13.45
CA THR A 309 0.32 -16.84 13.88
C THR A 309 0.98 -15.65 13.21
N PRO A 310 1.36 -14.60 13.95
CA PRO A 310 2.05 -13.47 13.34
C PRO A 310 3.46 -13.87 12.89
N SER A 311 3.88 -13.30 11.76
CA SER A 311 5.26 -13.32 11.30
C SER A 311 5.63 -11.93 10.76
N ALA A 312 6.92 -11.56 10.80
CA ALA A 312 7.35 -10.31 10.17
C ALA A 312 7.04 -10.36 8.66
N GLY A 313 6.43 -9.30 8.14
CA GLY A 313 5.96 -9.25 6.75
C GLY A 313 4.52 -9.75 6.54
N SER A 314 3.91 -10.43 7.52
CA SER A 314 2.49 -10.79 7.45
C SER A 314 1.57 -9.57 7.60
N VAL A 315 0.36 -9.66 7.07
CA VAL A 315 -0.69 -8.65 7.26
C VAL A 315 -1.61 -9.07 8.40
N ALA A 316 -1.68 -8.25 9.43
CA ALA A 316 -2.64 -8.39 10.53
C ALA A 316 -4.02 -7.89 10.08
N VAL A 317 -5.05 -8.70 10.28
CA VAL A 317 -6.45 -8.38 9.96
C VAL A 317 -7.24 -8.20 11.24
N TYR A 318 -8.05 -7.13 11.33
CA TYR A 318 -8.83 -6.78 12.52
C TYR A 318 -10.33 -6.64 12.17
N ALA A 319 -11.18 -7.04 13.11
CA ALA A 319 -12.64 -6.93 12.98
C ALA A 319 -13.11 -5.47 13.02
N GLY A 320 -14.29 -5.20 12.45
CA GLY A 320 -15.02 -3.97 12.74
C GLY A 320 -15.19 -3.80 14.25
N GLY A 321 -14.86 -2.61 14.77
CA GLY A 321 -14.94 -2.31 16.20
C GLY A 321 -13.75 -2.81 17.04
N ALA A 322 -12.75 -3.48 16.45
CA ALA A 322 -11.57 -3.93 17.18
C ALA A 322 -10.68 -2.75 17.64
N ASN A 323 -10.06 -2.89 18.81
CA ASN A 323 -9.05 -1.92 19.27
C ASN A 323 -7.69 -2.24 18.66
N VAL A 324 -7.08 -1.25 18.03
CA VAL A 324 -5.76 -1.27 17.40
C VAL A 324 -4.92 -0.17 18.05
N GLY A 325 -4.35 -0.50 19.21
CA GLY A 325 -3.44 0.35 19.98
C GLY A 325 -4.00 1.69 20.38
N GLY A 326 -5.15 1.66 21.05
CA GLY A 326 -5.83 2.86 21.53
C GLY A 326 -6.70 3.55 20.48
N TRP A 327 -6.71 3.05 19.24
CA TRP A 327 -7.66 3.45 18.21
C TRP A 327 -8.69 2.33 17.97
N THR A 328 -9.93 2.66 17.59
CA THR A 328 -10.97 1.66 17.34
C THR A 328 -11.32 1.61 15.86
N ALA A 329 -11.23 0.42 15.26
CA ALA A 329 -11.59 0.18 13.88
C ALA A 329 -13.08 0.47 13.63
N ALA A 330 -13.40 1.02 12.46
CA ALA A 330 -14.78 1.39 12.14
C ALA A 330 -15.70 0.14 12.16
N PRO A 331 -16.87 0.18 12.86
CA PRO A 331 -17.71 -1.00 13.17
C PRO A 331 -18.21 -1.87 12.00
N GLY A 332 -18.07 -1.45 10.74
CA GLY A 332 -18.45 -2.23 9.55
C GLY A 332 -17.34 -2.48 8.53
N TYR A 333 -16.12 -2.01 8.80
CA TYR A 333 -15.01 -2.04 7.83
C TYR A 333 -13.81 -2.85 8.34
N GLY A 334 -13.59 -2.87 9.65
CA GLY A 334 -12.39 -3.44 10.24
C GLY A 334 -11.13 -2.66 9.89
N HIS A 335 -9.99 -3.33 10.01
CA HIS A 335 -8.68 -2.70 9.81
C HIS A 335 -7.62 -3.70 9.37
N VAL A 336 -6.58 -3.22 8.70
CA VAL A 336 -5.39 -4.02 8.34
C VAL A 336 -4.11 -3.25 8.64
N ALA A 337 -3.07 -3.99 9.03
CA ALA A 337 -1.76 -3.42 9.30
C ALA A 337 -0.63 -4.40 8.90
N LEU A 338 0.54 -3.89 8.56
CA LEU A 338 1.70 -4.70 8.24
C LEU A 338 2.50 -5.01 9.51
N VAL A 339 2.78 -6.28 9.78
CA VAL A 339 3.62 -6.70 10.90
C VAL A 339 5.09 -6.45 10.57
N GLN A 340 5.74 -5.60 11.35
CA GLN A 340 7.17 -5.29 11.22
C GLN A 340 8.04 -6.28 11.98
N SER A 341 7.61 -6.66 13.18
CA SER A 341 8.34 -7.62 14.01
C SER A 341 7.39 -8.32 14.99
N VAL A 342 7.84 -9.49 15.47
CA VAL A 342 7.14 -10.30 16.47
C VAL A 342 8.12 -10.53 17.61
N ASN A 343 7.68 -10.28 18.85
CA ASN A 343 8.46 -10.51 20.04
C ASN A 343 7.59 -11.18 21.10
N GLY A 344 7.73 -12.50 21.23
CA GLY A 344 6.88 -13.31 22.11
C GLY A 344 5.39 -13.13 21.77
N GLY A 345 4.60 -12.74 22.78
CA GLY A 345 3.16 -12.49 22.63
C GLY A 345 2.80 -11.11 22.05
N SER A 346 3.77 -10.34 21.56
CA SER A 346 3.54 -8.98 21.03
C SER A 346 3.99 -8.84 19.58
N VAL A 347 3.31 -7.96 18.86
CA VAL A 347 3.61 -7.59 17.47
C VAL A 347 3.83 -6.10 17.37
N THR A 348 4.86 -5.67 16.65
CA THR A 348 5.00 -4.28 16.20
C THR A 348 4.43 -4.19 14.79
N ILE A 349 3.45 -3.30 14.62
CA ILE A 349 2.77 -3.07 13.34
C ILE A 349 3.07 -1.67 12.82
N THR A 350 2.95 -1.52 11.50
CA THR A 350 2.85 -0.22 10.84
C THR A 350 1.55 -0.15 10.03
N GLN A 351 0.90 1.01 10.06
CA GLN A 351 -0.44 1.20 9.50
C GLN A 351 -0.68 2.61 8.95
N GLY A 352 -1.70 2.73 8.09
CA GLY A 352 -2.29 3.99 7.65
C GLY A 352 -3.79 3.98 7.94
N GLY A 353 -4.50 5.05 7.55
CA GLY A 353 -5.94 5.19 7.78
C GLY A 353 -6.36 6.59 8.16
N THR A 354 -7.55 7.01 7.74
CA THR A 354 -8.11 8.35 7.97
C THR A 354 -8.31 8.69 9.45
N GLY A 355 -8.28 7.70 10.34
CA GLY A 355 -8.34 7.89 11.79
C GLY A 355 -7.01 8.28 12.45
N PHE A 356 -5.90 8.34 11.70
CA PHE A 356 -4.58 8.69 12.22
C PHE A 356 -4.18 10.12 11.85
N SER A 357 -3.27 10.71 12.64
CA SER A 357 -2.68 12.01 12.32
C SER A 357 -1.93 12.00 11.00
N ASN A 358 -1.32 10.86 10.64
CA ASN A 358 -0.73 10.61 9.32
C ASN A 358 -1.53 9.55 8.55
N PRO A 359 -2.55 9.91 7.75
CA PRO A 359 -3.39 8.94 7.06
C PRO A 359 -2.64 8.03 6.07
N MET A 360 -1.56 8.53 5.47
CA MET A 360 -0.73 7.75 4.53
C MET A 360 0.31 6.89 5.23
N GLY A 361 0.42 6.96 6.57
CA GLY A 361 1.40 6.23 7.34
C GLY A 361 2.86 6.64 7.05
N PRO A 362 3.84 5.95 7.67
CA PRO A 362 3.65 4.90 8.67
C PRO A 362 3.17 5.46 10.01
N ASN A 363 2.23 4.78 10.64
CA ASN A 363 1.92 4.94 12.07
C ASN A 363 2.33 3.65 12.77
N THR A 364 3.30 3.70 13.69
CA THR A 364 3.82 2.50 14.35
C THR A 364 3.18 2.29 15.71
N GLN A 365 2.80 1.06 16.01
CA GLN A 365 2.27 0.66 17.32
C GLN A 365 2.74 -0.75 17.70
N THR A 366 2.79 -1.04 19.00
CA THR A 366 3.05 -2.39 19.52
C THR A 366 1.84 -2.89 20.29
N LEU A 367 1.35 -4.06 19.91
CA LEU A 367 0.09 -4.65 20.38
C LEU A 367 0.31 -6.10 20.80
N SER A 368 -0.68 -6.68 21.48
CA SER A 368 -0.75 -8.13 21.67
C SER A 368 -0.93 -8.82 20.31
N ALA A 369 -0.23 -9.93 20.09
CA ALA A 369 -0.41 -10.80 18.93
C ALA A 369 -1.85 -11.33 18.82
N GLY A 370 -2.56 -11.47 19.93
CA GLY A 370 -3.96 -11.90 19.95
C GLY A 370 -4.97 -10.81 19.58
N ALA A 371 -4.53 -9.58 19.28
CA ALA A 371 -5.44 -8.48 18.96
C ALA A 371 -6.01 -8.57 17.53
N ALA A 372 -5.29 -9.21 16.60
CA ALA A 372 -5.75 -9.45 15.24
C ALA A 372 -6.61 -10.72 15.19
N MET A 373 -7.62 -10.73 14.30
CA MET A 373 -8.44 -11.91 14.06
C MET A 373 -7.71 -12.96 13.19
N ALA A 374 -6.76 -12.53 12.35
CA ALA A 374 -6.02 -13.38 11.44
C ALA A 374 -4.76 -12.68 10.92
N TYR A 375 -3.83 -13.48 10.40
CA TYR A 375 -2.61 -13.07 9.74
C TYR A 375 -2.52 -13.69 8.34
N ILE A 376 -2.29 -12.85 7.34
CA ILE A 376 -2.10 -13.25 5.94
C ILE A 376 -0.60 -13.26 5.65
N HIS A 377 -0.11 -14.34 5.06
CA HIS A 377 1.32 -14.53 4.79
C HIS A 377 1.63 -14.37 3.29
N PRO A 378 2.80 -13.81 2.93
CA PRO A 378 3.25 -13.69 1.54
C PRO A 378 3.45 -15.02 0.83
#